data_AF-V6YZ69-F1
#
_entry.id   AF-V6YZ69-F1
#
_cell.length_a   1.000
_cell.length_b   1.000
_cell.length_c   1.000
_cell.angle_alpha   90.00
_cell.angle_beta   90.00
_cell.angle_gamma   90.00
#
_symmetry.space_group_name_H-M   'P 1'
#
loop_
_entity.id
_entity.type
_entity.pdbx_description
1 polymer ?
#
loop_
_entity_poly.entity_id
_entity_poly.type
_entity_poly.pdbx_seq_one_letter_code
_entity_poly.pdbx_strand_id
1 'polypeptide(L)' 'PLTETDEVINRHIAKVRCRVEHVFGFIEMSMKGSICRAIGKARAKTNVTLTNLLYNICRFEQIKRLGLPSWA' A
#
# COMPACT_ATOMS: atom_id res chain seq x y z
N PRO A 1 29.05 8.94 7.97
CA PRO A 1 27.94 9.90 7.74
C PRO A 1 27.45 9.78 6.29
N LEU A 2 26.15 9.93 6.04
CA LEU A 2 25.62 9.98 4.66
C LEU A 2 26.15 11.23 3.96
N THR A 3 26.42 11.14 2.66
CA THR A 3 26.73 12.33 1.86
C THR A 3 25.46 13.09 1.53
N GLU A 4 25.56 14.40 1.24
CA GLU A 4 24.40 15.21 0.81
C GLU A 4 23.70 14.58 -0.41
N THR A 5 24.48 14.01 -1.33
CA THR A 5 23.97 13.28 -2.50
C THR A 5 23.15 12.06 -2.09
N ASP A 6 23.64 11.26 -1.12
CA ASP A 6 22.93 10.08 -0.63
C ASP A 6 21.62 10.48 0.07
N GLU A 7 21.60 11.59 0.81
CA GLU A 7 20.39 12.09 1.46
C GLU A 7 19.31 12.48 0.44
N VAL A 8 19.70 13.15 -0.64
CA VAL A 8 18.78 13.53 -1.71
C VAL A 8 18.20 12.28 -2.40
N ILE A 9 19.04 11.29 -2.70
CA ILE A 9 18.62 10.02 -3.30
C ILE A 9 17.67 9.27 -2.35
N ASN A 10 18.04 9.17 -1.07
CA ASN A 10 17.23 8.50 -0.06
C ASN A 10 15.87 9.16 0.12
N ARG A 11 15.80 10.50 0.06
CA ARG A 11 14.54 11.24 0.13
C ARG A 11 13.63 10.91 -1.06
N HIS A 12 14.19 10.78 -2.26
CA HIS A 12 13.44 10.39 -3.45
C HIS A 12 12.88 8.97 -3.32
N ILE A 13 13.72 8.00 -2.91
CA ILE A 13 13.32 6.60 -2.72
C ILE A 13 12.27 6.48 -1.61
N ALA A 14 12.48 7.15 -0.48
CA ALA A 14 11.57 7.11 0.67
C ALA A 14 10.19 7.65 0.33
N LYS A 15 10.08 8.68 -0.53
CA LYS A 15 8.79 9.23 -0.98
C LYS A 15 7.94 8.21 -1.73
N VAL A 16 8.57 7.33 -2.52
CA VAL A 16 7.86 6.24 -3.21
C VAL A 16 7.58 5.11 -2.22
N ARG A 17 8.58 4.74 -1.42
CA ARG A 17 8.49 3.63 -0.47
C ARG A 17 7.36 3.81 0.55
N CYS A 18 7.20 5.02 1.10
CA CYS A 18 6.15 5.29 2.09
C CYS A 18 4.73 5.07 1.53
N ARG A 19 4.52 5.35 0.23
CA ARG A 19 3.22 5.11 -0.44
C ARG A 19 2.94 3.62 -0.57
N VAL A 20 3.96 2.83 -0.90
CA VAL A 20 3.87 1.37 -1.03
C VAL A 20 3.67 0.72 0.34
N GLU A 21 4.51 1.09 1.31
CA GLU A 21 4.44 0.59 2.69
C GLU A 21 3.11 0.92 3.36
N HIS A 22 2.51 2.08 3.08
CA HIS A 22 1.19 2.43 3.60
C HIS A 22 0.10 1.46 3.14
N VAL A 23 0.11 1.05 1.87
CA VAL A 23 -0.86 0.07 1.33
C VAL A 23 -0.65 -1.29 1.99
N PHE A 24 0.59 -1.79 2.00
CA PHE A 24 0.90 -3.10 2.57
C PHE A 24 0.68 -3.15 4.09
N GLY A 25 0.97 -2.06 4.81
CA GLY A 25 0.69 -1.93 6.24
C GLY A 25 -0.79 -2.06 6.55
N PHE A 26 -1.67 -1.46 5.73
CA PHE A 26 -3.12 -1.63 5.90
C PHE A 26 -3.57 -3.07 5.60
N ILE A 27 -3.05 -3.68 4.52
CA ILE A 27 -3.37 -5.06 4.17
C ILE A 27 -2.96 -6.02 5.30
N GLU A 28 -1.76 -5.87 5.84
CA GLU A 28 -1.25 -6.75 6.89
C GLU A 28 -2.05 -6.58 8.18
N MET A 29 -2.26 -5.34 8.63
CA MET A 29 -2.88 -5.05 9.93
C MET A 29 -4.41 -5.17 9.92
N SER A 30 -5.08 -4.69 8.86
CA SER A 30 -6.55 -4.60 8.80
C SER A 30 -7.19 -5.70 7.95
N MET A 31 -6.46 -6.26 6.98
CA MET A 31 -7.00 -7.28 6.06
C MET A 31 -6.51 -8.70 6.37
N LYS A 32 -5.86 -8.89 7.52
CA LYS A 32 -5.38 -10.19 8.04
C LYS A 32 -4.34 -10.87 7.15
N GLY A 33 -3.49 -10.07 6.52
CA GLY A 33 -2.26 -10.56 5.91
C GLY A 33 -2.19 -10.39 4.41
N SER A 34 -0.94 -10.32 3.93
CA SER A 34 -0.58 -10.10 2.52
C SER A 34 -0.33 -11.39 1.72
N ILE A 35 -0.32 -12.56 2.37
CA ILE A 35 0.08 -13.84 1.76
C ILE A 35 -1.15 -14.65 1.34
N CYS A 36 -1.23 -14.99 0.04
CA CYS A 36 -2.25 -15.88 -0.51
C CYS A 36 -1.67 -17.27 -0.83
N ARG A 37 -2.15 -18.33 -0.15
CA ARG A 37 -1.78 -19.73 -0.42
C ARG A 37 -2.89 -20.49 -1.14
N ALA A 38 -3.30 -20.01 -2.31
CA ALA A 38 -4.34 -20.64 -3.12
C ALA A 38 -3.75 -21.59 -4.17
N ILE A 39 -4.39 -22.75 -4.38
CA ILE A 39 -4.08 -23.63 -5.51
C ILE A 39 -4.73 -23.07 -6.78
N GLY A 40 -3.91 -22.80 -7.79
CA GLY A 40 -4.35 -22.28 -9.09
C GLY A 40 -4.23 -20.76 -9.23
N LYS A 41 -3.57 -20.33 -10.31
CA LYS A 41 -3.28 -18.92 -10.62
C LYS A 41 -4.53 -18.03 -10.68
N ALA A 42 -5.64 -18.56 -11.20
CA ALA A 42 -6.89 -17.80 -11.29
C ALA A 42 -7.41 -17.40 -9.91
N ARG A 43 -7.38 -18.31 -8.92
CA ARG A 43 -7.82 -18.04 -7.55
C ARG A 43 -6.90 -17.04 -6.85
N ALA A 44 -5.59 -17.22 -6.99
CA ALA A 44 -4.60 -16.28 -6.45
C ALA A 44 -4.80 -14.87 -7.03
N LYS A 45 -5.01 -14.76 -8.35
CA LYS A 45 -5.28 -13.49 -9.03
C LYS A 45 -6.55 -12.84 -8.50
N THR A 46 -7.65 -13.57 -8.40
CA THR A 46 -8.91 -13.04 -7.86
C THR A 46 -8.75 -12.53 -6.44
N ASN A 47 -8.06 -13.28 -5.57
CA ASN A 47 -7.82 -12.85 -4.19
C ASN A 47 -7.02 -11.53 -4.15
N VAL A 48 -5.92 -11.44 -4.89
CA VAL A 48 -5.12 -10.19 -4.99
C VAL A 48 -5.97 -9.02 -5.52
N THR A 49 -6.78 -9.25 -6.55
CA THR A 49 -7.68 -8.22 -7.08
C THR A 49 -8.71 -7.76 -6.05
N LEU A 50 -9.33 -8.68 -5.30
CA LEU A 50 -10.29 -8.35 -4.25
C LEU A 50 -9.64 -7.59 -3.09
N THR A 51 -8.44 -7.98 -2.67
CA THR A 51 -7.67 -7.27 -1.64
C THR A 51 -7.36 -5.85 -2.08
N ASN A 52 -6.90 -5.65 -3.32
CA ASN A 52 -6.63 -4.32 -3.86
C ASN A 52 -7.90 -3.47 -3.97
N LEU A 53 -9.01 -4.06 -4.42
CA LEU A 53 -10.30 -3.37 -4.50
C LEU A 53 -10.78 -2.93 -3.13
N LEU A 54 -10.75 -3.83 -2.14
CA LEU A 54 -11.19 -3.54 -0.79
C LEU A 54 -10.30 -2.48 -0.12
N TYR A 55 -8.98 -2.54 -0.31
CA TYR A 55 -8.08 -1.47 0.13
C TYR A 55 -8.50 -0.11 -0.45
N ASN A 56 -8.76 -0.03 -1.76
CA ASN A 56 -9.14 1.22 -2.41
C ASN A 56 -10.47 1.78 -1.88
N ILE A 57 -11.46 0.92 -1.61
CA ILE A 57 -12.74 1.33 -1.02
C ILE A 57 -12.54 1.87 0.39
N CYS A 58 -11.82 1.15 1.25
CA CYS A 58 -11.51 1.60 2.61
C CYS A 58 -10.73 2.91 2.60
N ARG A 59 -9.74 3.04 1.71
CA ARG A 59 -8.94 4.26 1.59
C ARG A 59 -9.79 5.44 1.15
N PHE A 60 -10.68 5.24 0.18
CA PHE A 60 -11.60 6.28 -0.28
C PHE A 60 -12.54 6.74 0.85
N GLU A 61 -13.13 5.80 1.59
CA GLU A 61 -13.96 6.09 2.76
C GLU A 61 -13.22 6.97 3.77
N GLN A 62 -11.99 6.58 4.14
CA GLN A 62 -11.17 7.34 5.09
C GLN A 62 -10.84 8.74 4.58
N ILE A 63 -10.50 8.89 3.29
CA ILE A 63 -10.22 10.20 2.68
C ILE A 63 -11.44 11.10 2.83
N LYS A 64 -12.64 10.58 2.53
CA LYS A 64 -13.88 11.36 2.57
C LYS A 64 -14.33 11.66 4.01
N ARG A 65 -14.33 10.67 4.90
CA ARG A 65 -14.75 10.84 6.30
C ARG A 65 -13.83 11.75 7.10
N LEU A 66 -12.51 11.66 6.87
CA LEU A 66 -11.51 12.40 7.65
C LEU A 66 -11.03 13.68 6.95
N GLY A 67 -11.49 13.96 5.73
CA GLY A 67 -11.06 15.13 4.95
C GLY A 67 -9.57 15.11 4.61
N LEU A 68 -8.97 13.93 4.42
CA LEU A 68 -7.54 13.81 4.16
C LEU A 68 -7.18 14.28 2.74
N PRO A 69 -5.99 14.87 2.53
CA PRO A 69 -5.49 15.12 1.19
C PRO A 69 -5.32 13.80 0.45
N SER A 70 -5.84 13.73 -0.78
CA SER A 70 -5.47 12.67 -1.71
C SER A 70 -4.00 12.82 -2.07
N TRP A 71 -3.33 11.71 -2.42
CA TRP A 71 -1.92 11.71 -2.84
C TRP A 71 -1.64 12.41 -4.19
N ALA A 72 -2.67 13.05 -4.76
CA ALA A 72 -2.65 13.84 -6.00
C ALA A 72 -2.18 15.26 -5.71
#